data_AF-A0A7V7GMM1-F1
#
_entry.id   AF-A0A7V7GMM1-F1
#
_cell.length_a   1.000
_cell.length_b   1.000
_cell.length_c   1.000
_cell.angle_alpha   90.00
_cell.angle_beta   90.00
_cell.angle_gamma   90.00
#
_symmetry.space_group_name_H-M   'P 1'
#
loop_
_entity.id
_entity.type
_entity.pdbx_description
1 polymer ?
#
loop_
_entity_poly.entity_id
_entity_poly.type
_entity_poly.pdbx_seq_one_letter_code
_entity_poly.pdbx_strand_id
1 'polypeptide(L)' 'MMDSRLLEQVFTLVSRFTLVGGGLWLIWGTIILAGALKDKNGPQLQQGIWQIVGGGLILVAAGWFATSFDMSSLLP' A
#
# COMPACT_ATOMS: atom_id res chain seq x y z
N MET A 1 20.27 11.90 20.18
CA MET A 1 19.85 10.55 20.61
C MET A 1 18.33 10.41 20.80
N MET A 2 17.56 11.51 20.92
CA MET A 2 16.09 11.48 21.00
C MET A 2 15.40 11.52 19.62
N ASP A 3 16.00 12.18 18.61
CA ASP A 3 15.38 12.38 17.29
C ASP A 3 15.29 11.10 16.44
N SER A 4 16.26 10.20 16.57
CA SER A 4 16.30 8.95 15.81
C SER A 4 15.16 8.00 16.19
N ARG A 5 14.75 7.97 17.48
CA ARG A 5 13.63 7.16 17.96
C ARG A 5 12.28 7.70 17.50
N LEU A 6 12.13 9.03 17.43
CA LEU A 6 10.92 9.65 16.90
C LEU A 6 10.78 9.40 15.40
N LEU A 7 11.87 9.51 14.65
CA LEU A 7 11.87 9.15 13.23
C LEU A 7 11.46 7.68 13.04
N GLU A 8 12.04 6.77 13.80
CA GLU A 8 11.72 5.33 13.74
C GLU A 8 10.24 5.04 14.04
N GLN A 9 9.67 5.69 15.06
CA GLN A 9 8.24 5.59 15.37
C GLN A 9 7.37 6.15 14.24
N VAL A 10 7.69 7.33 13.71
CA VAL A 10 6.93 7.95 12.62
C VAL A 10 6.99 7.07 11.37
N PHE A 11 8.17 6.58 10.99
CA PHE A 11 8.33 5.69 9.84
C PHE A 11 7.56 4.38 10.01
N THR A 12 7.63 3.76 11.20
CA THR A 12 6.87 2.54 11.52
C THR A 12 5.37 2.80 11.44
N LEU A 13 4.92 3.93 11.96
CA LEU A 13 3.51 4.31 11.94
C LEU A 13 3.03 4.53 10.51
N VAL A 14 3.78 5.27 9.70
CA VAL A 14 3.49 5.51 8.28
C VAL A 14 3.44 4.18 7.52
N SER A 15 4.42 3.28 7.69
CA SER A 15 4.43 1.98 7.02
C SER A 15 3.19 1.14 7.34
N ARG A 16 2.72 1.16 8.59
CA ARG A 16 1.48 0.49 9.00
C ARG A 16 0.24 1.13 8.37
N PHE A 17 0.18 2.46 8.32
CA PHE A 17 -0.90 3.17 7.65
C PHE A 17 -0.90 2.90 6.14
N THR A 18 0.27 2.82 5.49
CA THR A 18 0.39 2.48 4.07
C THR A 18 -0.02 1.03 3.80
N LEU A 19 0.30 0.07 4.69
CA LEU A 19 -0.19 -1.31 4.59
C LEU A 19 -1.73 -1.36 4.65
N VAL A 20 -2.34 -0.71 5.63
CA VAL A 20 -3.80 -0.69 5.81
C VAL A 20 -4.47 0.07 4.65
N GLY A 21 -3.93 1.21 4.25
CA GLY A 21 -4.42 2.01 3.13
C GLY A 21 -4.31 1.27 1.79
N GLY A 22 -3.18 0.63 1.51
CA GLY A 22 -2.98 -0.19 0.30
C GLY A 22 -3.90 -1.40 0.26
N GLY A 23 -4.12 -2.06 1.40
CA GLY A 23 -5.07 -3.16 1.54
C GLY A 23 -6.51 -2.73 1.26
N LEU A 24 -6.97 -1.63 1.85
CA LEU A 24 -8.29 -1.07 1.60
C LEU A 24 -8.46 -0.64 0.13
N TRP A 25 -7.42 -0.04 -0.46
CA TRP A 25 -7.39 0.38 -1.85
C TRP A 25 -7.50 -0.81 -2.81
N LEU A 26 -6.87 -1.94 -2.50
CA LEU A 26 -7.02 -3.19 -3.27
C LEU A 26 -8.45 -3.72 -3.24
N ILE A 27 -9.06 -3.76 -2.05
CA ILE A 27 -10.45 -4.23 -1.88
C ILE A 27 -11.38 -3.36 -2.71
N TRP A 28 -11.21 -2.04 -2.65
CA TRP A 28 -12.01 -1.10 -3.42
C TRP A 28 -11.82 -1.24 -4.94
N GLY A 29 -10.58 -1.39 -5.40
CA GLY A 29 -10.28 -1.66 -6.82
C GLY A 29 -10.90 -2.97 -7.32
N THR A 30 -10.94 -4.00 -6.47
CA THR A 30 -11.59 -5.29 -6.78
C THR A 30 -13.10 -5.15 -6.91
N ILE A 31 -13.74 -4.34 -6.05
CA ILE A 31 -15.17 -4.03 -6.14
C ILE A 31 -15.50 -3.30 -7.45
N ILE A 32 -14.69 -2.30 -7.83
CA ILE A 32 -14.88 -1.56 -9.09
C ILE A 32 -14.67 -2.47 -10.29
N LEU A 33 -13.65 -3.34 -10.27
CA LEU A 33 -13.41 -4.30 -11.34
C LEU A 33 -14.59 -5.27 -11.50
N ALA A 34 -15.12 -5.79 -10.39
CA ALA A 34 -16.29 -6.67 -10.38
C ALA A 34 -17.55 -5.97 -10.89
N GLY A 35 -17.78 -4.72 -10.47
CA GLY A 35 -18.88 -3.88 -10.97
C GLY A 35 -18.75 -3.58 -12.47
N ALA A 36 -17.55 -3.29 -12.94
CA ALA A 36 -17.28 -3.03 -14.35
C ALA A 36 -17.47 -4.26 -15.24
N LEU A 37 -17.11 -5.46 -14.75
CA LEU A 37 -17.38 -6.73 -15.42
C LEU A 37 -18.88 -7.01 -15.53
N LYS A 38 -19.66 -6.66 -14.51
CA LYS A 38 -21.12 -6.78 -14.52
C LYS A 38 -21.76 -5.83 -15.54
N ASP A 39 -21.34 -4.56 -15.56
CA ASP A 39 -21.92 -3.53 -16.44
C ASP A 39 -21.31 -3.51 -17.86
N LYS A 40 -20.36 -4.41 -18.17
CA LYS A 40 -19.57 -4.42 -19.43
C LYS A 40 -19.00 -3.05 -19.80
N ASN A 41 -18.69 -2.23 -18.81
CA ASN A 41 -18.21 -0.87 -19.00
C ASN A 41 -16.69 -0.89 -19.16
N GLY A 42 -16.22 -0.93 -20.42
CA GLY A 42 -14.79 -0.94 -20.77
C GLY A 42 -13.93 0.10 -20.03
N PRO A 43 -14.36 1.36 -19.90
CA PRO A 43 -13.61 2.39 -19.17
C PRO A 43 -13.47 2.10 -17.66
N GLN A 44 -14.52 1.55 -17.06
CA GLN A 44 -14.56 1.26 -15.62
C GLN A 44 -13.73 0.03 -15.27
N LEU A 45 -13.62 -0.91 -16.21
CA LEU A 45 -12.78 -2.10 -16.10
C LEU A 45 -11.30 -1.70 -16.15
N GLN A 46 -10.95 -0.79 -17.07
CA GLN A 46 -9.60 -0.22 -17.15
C GLN A 46 -9.22 0.55 -15.87
N GLN A 47 -10.15 1.31 -15.28
CA GLN A 47 -9.91 1.98 -14.00
C GLN A 47 -9.79 0.99 -12.83
N GLY A 48 -10.62 -0.06 -12.80
CA GLY A 48 -10.55 -1.11 -11.79
C GLY A 48 -9.20 -1.84 -11.78
N ILE A 49 -8.68 -2.19 -12.97
CA ILE A 49 -7.34 -2.79 -13.11
C ILE A 49 -6.27 -1.86 -12.55
N TRP A 50 -6.30 -0.58 -12.89
CA TRP A 50 -5.31 0.39 -12.38
C TRP A 50 -5.39 0.60 -10.87
N GLN A 51 -6.57 0.54 -10.27
CA GLN A 51 -6.71 0.61 -8.82
C GLN A 51 -6.18 -0.65 -8.12
N ILE A 52 -6.36 -1.83 -8.72
CA ILE A 52 -5.79 -3.08 -8.20
C ILE A 52 -4.26 -3.07 -8.33
N VAL A 53 -3.74 -2.67 -9.50
CA VAL A 53 -2.28 -2.56 -9.71
C VAL A 53 -1.68 -1.53 -8.75
N GLY A 54 -2.32 -0.37 -8.59
CA GLY A 54 -1.90 0.67 -7.65
C GLY A 54 -1.94 0.21 -6.19
N GLY A 55 -3.03 -0.42 -5.75
CA GLY A 55 -3.15 -0.97 -4.39
C GLY A 55 -2.15 -2.10 -4.12
N GLY A 56 -1.90 -2.96 -5.12
CA GLY A 56 -0.90 -4.02 -5.06
C GLY A 56 0.51 -3.48 -4.93
N LEU A 57 0.86 -2.45 -5.70
CA LEU A 57 2.14 -1.74 -5.59
C LEU A 57 2.32 -1.09 -4.21
N ILE A 58 1.26 -0.48 -3.67
CA ILE A 58 1.30 0.12 -2.33
C ILE A 58 1.54 -0.95 -1.25
N LEU A 59 0.90 -2.12 -1.35
CA LEU A 59 1.14 -3.23 -0.42
C LEU A 59 2.54 -3.83 -0.55
N VAL A 60 3.03 -4.04 -1.78
CA VAL A 60 4.39 -4.53 -1.99
C VAL A 60 5.41 -3.53 -1.47
N ALA A 61 5.21 -2.24 -1.74
CA ALA A 61 6.06 -1.18 -1.21
C ALA A 61 6.01 -1.14 0.32
N ALA A 62 4.83 -1.25 0.94
CA ALA A 62 4.70 -1.20 2.39
C ALA A 62 5.20 -2.47 3.09
N GLY A 63 5.06 -3.64 2.46
CA GLY A 63 5.67 -4.89 2.90
C GLY A 63 7.19 -4.84 2.78
N TRP A 64 7.70 -4.38 1.63
CA TRP A 64 9.12 -4.13 1.42
C TRP A 64 9.66 -3.11 2.42
N PHE A 65 8.94 -2.03 2.69
CA PHE A 65 9.34 -1.02 3.67
C PHE A 65 9.32 -1.61 5.09
N ALA A 66 8.31 -2.40 5.45
CA ALA A 66 8.27 -3.06 6.75
C ALA A 66 9.36 -4.13 6.95
N THR A 67 9.80 -4.81 5.90
CA THR A 67 10.83 -5.87 5.97
C THR A 67 12.26 -5.33 5.75
N SER A 68 12.44 -4.29 4.94
CA SER A 68 13.75 -3.77 4.54
C SER A 68 14.21 -2.57 5.35
N PHE A 69 13.30 -1.90 6.07
CA PHE A 69 13.69 -0.92 7.10
C PHE A 69 14.09 -1.66 8.38
N ASP A 70 15.08 -2.54 8.25
CA ASP A 70 15.80 -3.08 9.39
C ASP A 70 16.81 -2.02 9.85
N MET A 71 16.41 -1.26 10.87
CA MET A 71 17.25 -0.25 11.53
C MET A 71 18.53 -0.85 12.16
N SER A 72 18.73 -2.17 12.09
CA SER A 72 19.98 -2.84 12.46
C SER A 72 21.17 -2.44 11.59
N SER A 73 20.96 -2.02 10.33
CA SER A 73 22.06 -1.63 9.42
C SER A 73 22.43 -0.15 9.50
N LEU A 74 21.68 0.65 10.26
CA LEU A 74 21.91 2.09 10.48
C LEU A 74 22.47 2.39 11.87
N LEU A 75 22.69 1.35 12.68
CA LEU A 75 23.52 1.40 13.88
C LEU A 75 24.94 0.93 13.51
N PRO A 76 26.00 1.68 13.83
CA PRO A 76 27.36 1.13 13.84
C PRO A 76 27.53 0.03 14.89
#